data_AF-A0AAV3XUE5-F1
#
_entry.id   AF-A0AAV3XUE5-F1
#
_cell.length_a   1.000
_cell.length_b   1.000
_cell.length_c   1.000
_cell.angle_alpha   90.00
_cell.angle_beta   90.00
_cell.angle_gamma   90.00
#
_symmetry.space_group_name_H-M   'P 1'
#
loop_
_entity.id
_entity.type
_entity.pdbx_description
1 polymer ?
#
loop_
_entity_poly.entity_id
_entity_poly.type
_entity_poly.pdbx_seq_one_letter_code
_entity_poly.pdbx_strand_id
1 'polypeptide(L)'
;MQILGASKFDQCALNMSLINICNQNSYVGQEMLKIYNAWKDETGEAVNNPWLELQQFTIYVPHPDQEYEDMTLEAGLTKGYNIEVKPVEDRSQVPYKIPEGGHFVVILKQKGLNADFAIAATGVFIRPLGILSLDIIVDQQKNEYQSVVVLHPVIRDYPSGWQEKVKMFFSGDIRGNDLPNLVGHVDQAFNRDYRPPSWNEVYLSASGFKGF
;
A
#
# COMPACT_ATOMS: atom_id res chain seq x y z
N MET A 1 -23.10 -6.53 -2.55
CA MET A 1 -21.89 -6.53 -3.39
C MET A 1 -20.97 -5.45 -2.87
N GLN A 2 -19.78 -5.82 -2.40
CA GLN A 2 -18.86 -4.95 -1.65
C GLN A 2 -17.64 -4.69 -2.51
N ILE A 3 -17.66 -3.64 -3.31
CA ILE A 3 -16.55 -3.37 -4.22
C ILE A 3 -15.70 -2.29 -3.57
N LEU A 4 -14.48 -2.65 -3.16
CA LEU A 4 -13.46 -1.68 -2.80
C LEU A 4 -13.31 -0.68 -3.95
N GLY A 5 -13.12 0.61 -3.67
CA GLY A 5 -12.93 1.61 -4.71
C GLY A 5 -14.19 1.98 -5.49
N ALA A 6 -15.36 1.49 -5.07
CA ALA A 6 -16.66 1.90 -5.60
C ALA A 6 -17.00 3.36 -5.25
N SER A 7 -16.41 3.89 -4.17
CA SER A 7 -16.56 5.28 -3.76
C SER A 7 -15.27 6.06 -4.01
N LYS A 8 -15.41 7.37 -4.21
CA LYS A 8 -14.28 8.28 -4.29
C LYS A 8 -13.49 8.35 -2.98
N PHE A 9 -14.17 8.21 -1.85
CA PHE A 9 -13.55 8.15 -0.52
C PHE A 9 -12.62 6.95 -0.39
N ASP A 10 -13.04 5.76 -0.84
CA ASP A 10 -12.21 4.55 -0.83
C ASP A 10 -10.90 4.79 -1.60
N GLN A 11 -11.00 5.41 -2.78
CA GLN A 11 -9.84 5.76 -3.60
C GLN A 11 -8.92 6.74 -2.87
N CYS A 12 -9.47 7.76 -2.20
CA CYS A 12 -8.68 8.71 -1.41
C CYS A 12 -7.95 8.03 -0.25
N ALA A 13 -8.63 7.16 0.50
CA ALA A 13 -8.03 6.44 1.61
C ALA A 13 -6.86 5.58 1.12
N LEU A 14 -7.03 4.84 0.01
CA LEU A 14 -5.97 4.02 -0.58
C LEU A 14 -4.82 4.85 -1.15
N ASN A 15 -5.12 5.95 -1.84
CA ASN A 15 -4.10 6.86 -2.37
C ASN A 15 -3.28 7.49 -1.24
N MET A 16 -3.92 7.91 -0.15
CA MET A 16 -3.22 8.40 1.04
C MET A 16 -2.39 7.34 1.72
N SER A 17 -2.89 6.11 1.78
CA SER A 17 -2.11 5.00 2.29
C SER A 17 -0.88 4.73 1.43
N LEU A 18 -1.02 4.74 0.10
CA LEU A 18 0.10 4.57 -0.83
C LEU A 18 1.13 5.70 -0.73
N ILE A 19 0.69 6.95 -0.54
CA ILE A 19 1.57 8.11 -0.27
C ILE A 19 2.41 7.86 0.99
N ASN A 20 1.77 7.42 2.08
CA ASN A 20 2.44 7.19 3.35
C ASN A 20 3.41 6.00 3.25
N ILE A 21 3.00 4.89 2.63
CA ILE A 21 3.84 3.70 2.46
C ILE A 21 5.06 3.98 1.56
N CYS A 22 4.92 4.82 0.52
CA CYS A 22 6.05 5.15 -0.36
C CYS A 22 7.12 6.02 0.30
N ASN A 23 6.75 6.86 1.27
CA ASN A 23 7.64 7.82 1.90
C ASN A 23 8.26 7.27 3.18
N GLN A 24 9.58 7.05 3.19
CA GLN A 24 10.28 6.49 4.36
C GLN A 24 10.26 7.41 5.57
N ASN A 25 10.13 8.72 5.34
CA ASN A 25 10.03 9.72 6.39
C ASN A 25 8.60 9.93 6.89
N SER A 26 7.60 9.23 6.33
CA SER A 26 6.25 9.23 6.87
C SER A 26 6.20 8.55 8.24
N TYR A 27 5.13 8.76 8.99
CA TYR A 27 4.88 8.03 10.23
C TYR A 27 4.99 6.51 10.03
N VAL A 28 4.38 6.00 8.96
CA VAL A 28 4.37 4.56 8.61
C VAL A 28 5.77 4.05 8.26
N GLY A 29 6.56 4.84 7.51
CA GLY A 29 7.94 4.49 7.20
C GLY A 29 8.85 4.45 8.44
N GLN A 30 8.65 5.37 9.38
CA GLN A 30 9.39 5.40 10.65
C GLN A 30 8.97 4.26 11.59
N GLU A 31 7.67 3.96 11.68
CA GLU A 31 7.17 2.81 12.45
C GLU A 31 7.68 1.48 11.87
N MET A 32 7.70 1.33 10.54
CA MET A 32 8.30 0.16 9.89
C MET A 32 9.77 -0.01 10.28
N LEU A 33 10.56 1.07 10.22
CA LEU A 33 11.98 1.02 10.61
C LEU A 33 12.15 0.61 12.08
N LYS A 34 11.33 1.16 12.97
CA LYS A 34 11.35 0.85 14.41
C LYS A 34 11.01 -0.62 14.68
N ILE A 35 9.92 -1.12 14.09
CA ILE A 35 9.49 -2.51 14.24
C ILE A 35 10.54 -3.46 13.69
N TYR A 36 11.11 -3.13 12.53
CA TYR A 36 12.16 -3.92 11.91
C TYR A 36 13.42 -4.01 12.80
N ASN A 37 13.87 -2.89 13.36
CA ASN A 37 15.03 -2.89 14.25
C ASN A 37 14.78 -3.74 15.50
N ALA A 38 13.60 -3.61 16.12
CA ALA A 38 13.22 -4.43 17.27
C ALA A 38 13.22 -5.93 16.93
N TRP A 39 12.67 -6.31 15.77
CA TRP A 39 12.66 -7.68 15.30
C TRP A 39 14.08 -8.24 15.01
N LYS A 40 14.97 -7.43 14.43
CA LYS A 40 16.37 -7.83 14.21
C LYS A 40 17.14 -7.96 15.53
N ASP A 41 16.88 -7.10 16.51
CA ASP A 41 17.46 -7.20 17.85
C ASP A 41 17.02 -8.50 18.55
N GLU A 42 15.75 -8.91 18.40
CA GLU A 42 15.21 -10.16 18.95
C GLU A 42 15.80 -11.41 18.28
N THR A 43 16.02 -11.37 16.97
CA THR A 43 16.55 -12.51 16.18
C THR A 43 18.08 -12.60 16.19
N GLY A 44 18.78 -11.55 16.61
CA GLY A 44 20.25 -11.48 16.60
C GLY A 44 20.86 -11.34 15.20
N GLU A 45 20.03 -11.01 14.20
CA GLU A 45 20.45 -10.80 12.82
C GLU A 45 20.94 -9.37 12.57
N ALA A 46 21.77 -9.16 11.55
CA ALA A 46 22.27 -7.84 11.21
C ALA A 46 21.14 -6.91 10.71
N VAL A 47 21.15 -5.66 11.19
CA VAL A 47 20.23 -4.61 10.72
C VAL A 47 20.59 -4.21 9.29
N ASN A 48 19.79 -4.68 8.34
CA ASN A 48 19.83 -4.25 6.93
C ASN A 48 18.76 -3.20 6.61
N ASN A 49 18.55 -2.91 5.33
CA ASN A 49 17.45 -2.07 4.88
C ASN A 49 16.08 -2.79 5.05
N PRO A 50 15.13 -2.25 5.84
CA PRO A 50 13.84 -2.91 6.10
C PRO A 50 13.01 -3.15 4.83
N TRP A 51 13.26 -2.38 3.77
CA TRP A 51 12.57 -2.49 2.48
C TRP A 51 13.05 -3.65 1.60
N LEU A 52 14.14 -4.32 1.98
CA LEU A 52 14.58 -5.55 1.31
C LEU A 52 13.91 -6.80 1.90
N GLU A 53 13.27 -6.65 3.06
CA GLU A 53 12.63 -7.73 3.79
C GLU A 53 11.13 -7.70 3.56
N LEU A 54 10.53 -8.88 3.50
CA LEU A 54 9.10 -8.98 3.25
C LEU A 54 8.33 -8.43 4.45
N GLN A 55 7.51 -7.42 4.20
CA GLN A 55 6.62 -6.81 5.17
C GLN A 55 5.17 -7.07 4.77
N GLN A 56 4.28 -7.06 5.76
CA GLN A 56 2.85 -6.96 5.54
C GLN A 56 2.37 -5.57 5.93
N PHE A 57 1.73 -4.88 4.99
CA PHE A 57 0.96 -3.68 5.25
C PHE A 57 -0.53 -4.04 5.35
N THR A 58 -1.17 -3.68 6.46
CA THR A 58 -2.62 -3.75 6.59
C THR A 58 -3.18 -2.35 6.47
N ILE A 59 -4.01 -2.10 5.45
CA ILE A 59 -4.66 -0.82 5.20
C ILE A 59 -6.13 -0.92 5.60
N TYR A 60 -6.53 -0.08 6.54
CA TYR A 60 -7.90 0.06 7.00
C TYR A 60 -8.60 1.15 6.19
N VAL A 61 -9.68 0.81 5.49
CA VAL A 61 -10.55 1.75 4.79
C VAL A 61 -11.82 1.92 5.64
N PRO A 62 -11.88 2.97 6.48
CA PRO A 62 -13.00 3.18 7.40
C PRO A 62 -14.28 3.59 6.67
N HIS A 63 -15.40 3.62 7.38
CA HIS A 63 -16.61 4.26 6.87
C HIS A 63 -16.36 5.79 6.73
N PRO A 64 -16.87 6.47 5.70
CA PRO A 64 -16.66 7.91 5.51
C PRO A 64 -17.17 8.77 6.67
N ASP A 65 -18.19 8.29 7.39
CA ASP A 65 -18.77 8.97 8.56
C ASP A 65 -18.09 8.56 9.88
N GLN A 66 -16.98 7.82 9.84
CA GLN A 66 -16.24 7.44 11.04
C GLN A 66 -15.56 8.65 11.68
N GLU A 67 -15.54 8.70 13.01
CA GLU A 67 -14.82 9.72 13.77
C GLU A 67 -13.61 9.09 14.49
N TYR A 68 -12.53 9.86 14.63
CA TYR A 68 -11.41 9.53 15.51
C TYR A 68 -11.54 10.35 16.81
N GLU A 69 -11.01 9.80 17.90
CA GLU A 69 -10.87 10.53 19.16
C GLU A 69 -9.89 11.71 18.95
N ASP A 70 -10.34 12.92 19.26
CA ASP A 70 -9.57 14.18 19.18
C ASP A 70 -9.01 14.59 17.80
N MET A 71 -9.42 13.93 16.70
CA MET A 71 -9.05 14.37 15.37
C MET A 71 -10.08 14.02 14.29
N THR A 72 -10.04 14.76 13.18
CA THR A 72 -10.86 14.42 12.03
C THR A 72 -10.35 13.15 11.34
N LEU A 73 -11.26 12.40 10.73
CA LEU A 73 -10.94 11.25 9.90
C LEU A 73 -9.86 11.58 8.87
N GLU A 74 -10.05 12.67 8.13
CA GLU A 74 -9.11 13.14 7.11
C GLU A 74 -7.70 13.41 7.67
N ALA A 75 -7.61 14.01 8.87
CA ALA A 75 -6.32 14.28 9.50
C ALA A 75 -5.60 12.98 9.90
N GLY A 76 -6.34 12.00 10.45
CA GLY A 76 -5.78 10.69 10.78
C GLY A 76 -5.32 9.92 9.55
N LEU A 77 -6.13 9.89 8.49
CA LEU A 77 -5.78 9.24 7.22
C LEU A 77 -4.59 9.91 6.53
N THR A 78 -4.49 11.24 6.59
CA THR A 78 -3.33 11.98 6.05
C THR A 78 -2.03 11.57 6.76
N LYS A 79 -2.09 11.28 8.07
CA LYS A 79 -0.95 10.80 8.86
C LYS A 79 -0.67 9.30 8.72
N GLY A 80 -1.51 8.56 7.98
CA GLY A 80 -1.38 7.12 7.80
C GLY A 80 -1.77 6.30 9.02
N TYR A 81 -2.61 6.82 9.92
CA TYR A 81 -3.06 6.10 11.13
C TYR A 81 -3.94 4.88 10.83
N ASN A 82 -4.42 4.77 9.59
CA ASN A 82 -5.15 3.62 9.10
C ASN A 82 -4.24 2.54 8.49
N ILE A 83 -2.94 2.56 8.79
CA ILE A 83 -1.98 1.61 8.24
C ILE A 83 -1.22 0.97 9.39
N GLU A 84 -1.21 -0.36 9.39
CA GLU A 84 -0.32 -1.15 10.23
C GLU A 84 0.74 -1.81 9.36
N VAL A 85 1.93 -1.97 9.91
CA VAL A 85 3.04 -2.67 9.27
C VAL A 85 3.64 -3.67 10.23
N LYS A 86 3.95 -4.87 9.73
CA LYS A 86 4.62 -5.91 10.50
C LYS A 86 5.54 -6.76 9.61
N PRO A 87 6.62 -7.33 10.17
CA PRO A 87 7.44 -8.29 9.45
C PRO A 87 6.62 -9.55 9.13
N VAL A 88 6.95 -10.17 8.00
CA VAL A 88 6.44 -11.51 7.67
C VAL A 88 7.46 -12.54 8.13
N GLU A 89 7.18 -13.18 9.26
CA GLU A 89 8.03 -14.23 9.83
C GLU A 89 8.00 -15.52 9.00
N ASP A 90 6.80 -15.94 8.57
CA ASP A 90 6.60 -17.15 7.77
C ASP A 90 6.01 -16.80 6.40
N ARG A 91 6.87 -16.87 5.37
CA ARG A 91 6.48 -16.60 3.98
C ARG A 91 5.45 -17.62 3.44
N SER A 92 5.33 -18.81 4.05
CA SER A 92 4.35 -19.81 3.62
C SER A 92 2.90 -19.41 3.94
N GLN A 93 2.71 -18.46 4.86
CA GLN A 93 1.40 -17.89 5.20
C GLN A 93 0.94 -16.81 4.20
N VAL A 94 1.82 -16.37 3.29
CA VAL A 94 1.50 -15.36 2.29
C VAL A 94 1.01 -16.06 1.01
N PRO A 95 -0.21 -15.76 0.52
CA PRO A 95 -0.78 -16.46 -0.64
C PRO A 95 -0.14 -16.03 -1.97
N TYR A 96 0.85 -15.14 -1.93
CA TYR A 96 1.54 -14.58 -3.09
C TYR A 96 3.02 -14.97 -3.07
N LYS A 97 3.56 -15.33 -4.24
CA LYS A 97 5.01 -15.38 -4.44
C LYS A 97 5.51 -13.96 -4.65
N ILE A 98 5.97 -13.32 -3.58
CA ILE A 98 6.42 -11.92 -3.60
C ILE A 98 7.94 -11.85 -3.77
N PRO A 99 8.46 -11.34 -4.89
CA PRO A 99 9.89 -11.11 -5.07
C PRO A 99 10.40 -9.93 -4.22
N GLU A 100 11.72 -9.85 -4.04
CA GLU A 100 12.39 -8.73 -3.38
C GLU A 100 12.01 -7.38 -4.02
N GLY A 101 11.69 -6.38 -3.19
CA GLY A 101 11.12 -5.10 -3.62
C GLY A 101 9.59 -5.09 -3.70
N GLY A 102 8.94 -6.22 -3.41
CA GLY A 102 7.51 -6.33 -3.17
C GLY A 102 7.19 -6.54 -1.69
N HIS A 103 6.04 -6.04 -1.24
CA HIS A 103 5.52 -6.25 0.11
C HIS A 103 4.07 -6.74 0.07
N PHE A 104 3.68 -7.59 1.02
CA PHE A 104 2.33 -8.09 1.10
C PHE A 104 1.38 -6.98 1.59
N VAL A 105 0.19 -6.90 1.00
CA VAL A 105 -0.82 -5.90 1.36
C VAL A 105 -2.14 -6.59 1.64
N VAL A 106 -2.77 -6.23 2.75
CA VAL A 106 -4.13 -6.62 3.11
C VAL A 106 -4.95 -5.35 3.26
N ILE A 107 -6.11 -5.28 2.60
CA ILE A 107 -7.03 -4.16 2.71
C ILE A 107 -8.27 -4.63 3.45
N LEU A 108 -8.55 -3.98 4.57
CA LEU A 108 -9.76 -4.20 5.35
C LEU A 108 -10.70 -3.02 5.15
N LYS A 109 -11.97 -3.27 4.84
CA LYS A 109 -12.99 -2.23 4.65
C LYS A 109 -14.10 -2.35 5.69
N GLN A 110 -14.42 -1.22 6.29
CA GLN A 110 -15.57 -1.06 7.16
C GLN A 110 -16.80 -0.70 6.31
N LYS A 111 -17.91 -1.44 6.46
CA LYS A 111 -19.08 -1.35 5.56
C LYS A 111 -20.21 -0.47 6.08
N GLY A 112 -20.22 -0.24 7.37
CA GLY A 112 -21.15 0.63 8.06
C GLY A 112 -20.46 1.20 9.28
N LEU A 113 -20.98 2.31 9.80
CA LEU A 113 -20.35 3.05 10.90
C LEU A 113 -20.02 2.17 12.11
N ASN A 114 -20.88 1.20 12.44
CA ASN A 114 -20.70 0.28 13.57
C ASN A 114 -20.30 -1.14 13.15
N ALA A 115 -19.93 -1.34 11.88
CA ALA A 115 -19.54 -2.66 11.39
C ALA A 115 -18.06 -2.92 11.68
N ASP A 116 -17.70 -4.20 11.81
CA ASP A 116 -16.30 -4.62 11.85
C ASP A 116 -15.64 -4.44 10.48
N PHE A 117 -14.32 -4.32 10.52
CA PHE A 117 -13.47 -4.37 9.34
C PHE A 117 -13.45 -5.78 8.74
N ALA A 118 -13.67 -5.88 7.44
CA ALA A 118 -13.63 -7.14 6.71
C ALA A 118 -12.64 -7.06 5.54
N ILE A 119 -11.97 -8.16 5.21
CA ILE A 119 -11.05 -8.21 4.07
C ILE A 119 -11.81 -7.85 2.79
N ALA A 120 -11.28 -6.85 2.08
CA ALA A 120 -11.83 -6.34 0.83
C ALA A 120 -10.90 -6.59 -0.36
N ALA A 121 -9.59 -6.64 -0.11
CA ALA A 121 -8.60 -7.03 -1.11
C ALA A 121 -7.32 -7.52 -0.44
N THR A 122 -6.54 -8.30 -1.18
CA THR A 122 -5.15 -8.63 -0.85
C THR A 122 -4.29 -8.38 -2.07
N GLY A 123 -2.97 -8.24 -1.90
CA GLY A 123 -2.09 -8.05 -3.04
C GLY A 123 -0.68 -7.68 -2.65
N VAL A 124 -0.01 -6.96 -3.56
CA VAL A 124 1.40 -6.64 -3.44
C VAL A 124 1.63 -5.15 -3.67
N PHE A 125 2.30 -4.50 -2.72
CA PHE A 125 2.92 -3.20 -2.92
C PHE A 125 4.25 -3.40 -3.63
N ILE A 126 4.37 -2.87 -4.85
CA ILE A 126 5.59 -2.96 -5.67
C ILE A 126 6.35 -1.66 -5.47
N ARG A 127 7.30 -1.67 -4.53
CA ARG A 127 7.95 -0.47 -4.03
C ARG A 127 8.63 0.36 -5.12
N PRO A 128 9.47 -0.18 -6.02
CA PRO A 128 10.16 0.62 -7.02
C PRO A 128 9.21 1.49 -7.86
N LEU A 129 8.03 0.97 -8.18
CA LEU A 129 7.02 1.66 -8.99
C LEU A 129 6.07 2.54 -8.17
N GLY A 130 6.02 2.38 -6.85
CA GLY A 130 5.03 3.05 -6.01
C GLY A 130 3.60 2.67 -6.38
N ILE A 131 3.29 1.38 -6.51
CA ILE A 131 1.95 0.90 -6.90
C ILE A 131 1.44 -0.20 -5.97
N LEU A 132 0.13 -0.28 -5.82
CA LEU A 132 -0.55 -1.45 -5.25
C LEU A 132 -1.14 -2.29 -6.39
N SER A 133 -0.73 -3.55 -6.49
CA SER A 133 -1.36 -4.55 -7.34
C SER A 133 -2.27 -5.40 -6.45
N LEU A 134 -3.59 -5.27 -6.61
CA LEU A 134 -4.57 -5.80 -5.67
C LEU A 134 -5.55 -6.74 -6.36
N ASP A 135 -5.94 -7.80 -5.67
CA ASP A 135 -7.07 -8.65 -6.02
C ASP A 135 -8.24 -8.31 -5.10
N ILE A 136 -9.22 -7.59 -5.63
CA ILE A 136 -10.44 -7.20 -4.91
C ILE A 136 -11.36 -8.40 -4.80
N ILE A 137 -11.87 -8.65 -3.60
CA ILE A 137 -12.88 -9.68 -3.36
C ILE A 137 -14.25 -9.13 -3.78
N VAL A 138 -14.78 -9.62 -4.89
CA VAL A 138 -16.10 -9.21 -5.41
C VAL A 138 -17.22 -10.01 -4.74
N ASP A 139 -17.02 -11.33 -4.64
CA ASP A 139 -17.90 -12.26 -3.95
C ASP A 139 -17.08 -13.34 -3.24
N GLN A 140 -17.05 -13.27 -1.91
CA GLN A 140 -16.32 -14.21 -1.07
C GLN A 140 -16.93 -15.63 -1.09
N GLN A 141 -18.24 -15.76 -1.28
CA GLN A 141 -18.88 -17.09 -1.32
C GLN A 141 -18.60 -17.82 -2.63
N LYS A 142 -18.36 -17.06 -3.71
CA LYS A 142 -18.07 -17.59 -5.04
C LYS A 142 -16.59 -17.58 -5.41
N ASN A 143 -15.71 -17.10 -4.52
CA ASN A 143 -14.29 -16.89 -4.81
C ASN A 143 -14.08 -16.04 -6.08
N GLU A 144 -14.90 -15.00 -6.26
CA GLU A 144 -14.78 -14.07 -7.38
C GLU A 144 -13.87 -12.90 -7.00
N TYR A 145 -12.80 -12.73 -7.76
CA TYR A 145 -11.81 -11.67 -7.56
C TYR A 145 -11.65 -10.80 -8.81
N GLN A 146 -11.30 -9.54 -8.61
CA GLN A 146 -10.96 -8.60 -9.67
C GLN A 146 -9.58 -7.98 -9.43
N SER A 147 -8.63 -8.25 -10.32
CA SER A 147 -7.30 -7.65 -10.25
C SER A 147 -7.31 -6.19 -10.71
N VAL A 148 -6.68 -5.32 -9.93
CA VAL A 148 -6.58 -3.88 -10.17
C VAL A 148 -5.23 -3.33 -9.79
N VAL A 149 -4.89 -2.16 -10.35
CA VAL A 149 -3.75 -1.36 -9.91
C VAL A 149 -4.20 -0.03 -9.32
N VAL A 150 -3.61 0.31 -8.17
CA VAL A 150 -3.60 1.66 -7.62
C VAL A 150 -2.24 2.29 -7.91
N LEU A 151 -2.25 3.36 -8.69
CA LEU A 151 -1.06 4.14 -8.99
C LEU A 151 -0.87 5.23 -7.95
N HIS A 152 0.37 5.60 -7.66
CA HIS A 152 0.63 6.72 -6.76
C HIS A 152 0.06 8.02 -7.36
N PRO A 153 -0.74 8.81 -6.61
CA PRO A 153 -1.49 9.94 -7.15
C PRO A 153 -0.61 11.10 -7.68
N VAL A 154 0.64 11.18 -7.21
CA VAL A 154 1.60 12.22 -7.64
C VAL A 154 2.42 11.79 -8.86
N ILE A 155 2.61 10.49 -9.09
CA ILE A 155 3.45 9.99 -10.18
C ILE A 155 2.62 10.09 -11.47
N ARG A 156 2.96 11.07 -12.31
CA ARG A 156 2.19 11.38 -13.54
C ARG A 156 2.51 10.43 -14.67
N ASP A 157 3.79 10.16 -14.89
CA ASP A 157 4.28 9.45 -16.06
C ASP A 157 4.97 8.14 -15.65
N TYR A 158 4.21 7.06 -15.74
CA TYR A 158 4.79 5.72 -15.69
C TYR A 158 5.43 5.40 -17.05
N PRO A 159 6.68 4.90 -17.10
CA PRO A 159 7.38 4.66 -18.35
C PRO A 159 6.67 3.60 -19.19
N SER A 160 6.74 3.74 -20.51
CA SER A 160 6.15 2.77 -21.43
C SER A 160 6.59 1.34 -21.12
N GLY A 161 5.64 0.40 -21.09
CA GLY A 161 5.92 -1.02 -20.81
C GLY A 161 6.07 -1.39 -19.33
N TRP A 162 5.80 -0.47 -18.39
CA TRP A 162 5.86 -0.78 -16.95
C TRP A 162 4.96 -1.96 -16.55
N GLN A 163 3.78 -2.11 -17.17
CA GLN A 163 2.85 -3.22 -16.90
C GLN A 163 3.47 -4.57 -17.25
N GLU A 164 4.20 -4.65 -18.37
CA GLU A 164 4.89 -5.88 -18.77
C GLU A 164 6.02 -6.21 -17.81
N LYS A 165 6.76 -5.18 -17.37
CA LYS A 165 7.77 -5.35 -16.31
C LYS A 165 7.16 -5.83 -14.99
N VAL A 166 5.95 -5.42 -14.63
CA VAL A 166 5.25 -5.94 -13.44
C VAL A 166 4.96 -7.43 -13.58
N LYS A 167 4.52 -7.90 -14.76
CA LYS A 167 4.33 -9.34 -15.02
C LYS A 167 5.65 -10.10 -14.91
N MET A 168 6.72 -9.61 -15.54
CA MET A 168 8.06 -10.19 -15.45
C MET A 168 8.54 -10.25 -13.99
N PHE A 169 8.31 -9.20 -13.22
CA PHE A 169 8.62 -9.15 -11.79
C PHE A 169 7.89 -10.27 -11.02
N PHE A 170 6.57 -10.40 -11.18
CA PHE A 170 5.80 -11.45 -10.50
C PHE A 170 6.19 -12.88 -10.93
N SER A 171 6.56 -13.07 -12.19
CA SER A 171 7.07 -14.37 -12.67
C SER A 171 8.46 -14.71 -12.12
N GLY A 172 9.21 -13.71 -11.65
CA GLY A 172 10.60 -13.83 -11.20
C GLY A 172 11.63 -13.69 -12.31
N ASP A 173 11.24 -13.31 -13.52
CA ASP A 173 12.12 -13.08 -14.66
C ASP A 173 13.05 -11.87 -14.45
N ILE A 174 12.60 -10.88 -13.65
CA ILE A 174 13.39 -9.72 -13.26
C ILE A 174 13.30 -9.47 -11.76
N ARG A 175 14.31 -8.79 -11.19
CA ARG A 175 14.34 -8.39 -9.79
C ARG A 175 13.68 -7.02 -9.59
N GLY A 176 13.37 -6.66 -8.35
CA GLY A 176 12.85 -5.33 -8.01
C GLY A 176 13.74 -4.19 -8.49
N ASN A 177 15.07 -4.37 -8.47
CA ASN A 177 16.03 -3.36 -8.92
C ASN A 177 16.03 -3.13 -10.45
N ASP A 178 15.44 -4.04 -11.23
CA ASP A 178 15.29 -3.90 -12.69
C ASP A 178 14.01 -3.12 -13.08
N LEU A 179 13.14 -2.87 -12.09
CA LEU A 179 11.97 -2.01 -12.23
C LEU A 179 12.40 -0.53 -12.21
N PRO A 180 11.70 0.34 -12.96
CA PRO A 180 11.87 1.78 -12.85
C PRO A 180 11.69 2.24 -11.40
N ASN A 181 12.67 2.97 -10.86
CA ASN A 181 12.66 3.48 -9.50
C ASN A 181 11.85 4.80 -9.39
N LEU A 182 10.55 4.73 -9.61
CA LEU A 182 9.64 5.87 -9.56
C LEU A 182 9.39 6.35 -8.12
N VAL A 183 9.47 5.45 -7.14
CA VAL A 183 9.33 5.81 -5.71
C VAL A 183 10.36 6.84 -5.27
N GLY A 184 11.55 6.87 -5.90
CA GLY A 184 12.56 7.90 -5.64
C GLY A 184 12.06 9.34 -5.87
N HIS A 185 11.00 9.55 -6.66
CA HIS A 185 10.40 10.87 -6.86
C HIS A 185 9.43 11.28 -5.75
N VAL A 186 8.89 10.32 -4.99
CA VAL A 186 7.81 10.51 -4.00
C VAL A 186 8.19 10.03 -2.60
N ASP A 187 9.49 9.88 -2.36
CA ASP A 187 10.05 9.49 -1.08
C ASP A 187 10.99 10.59 -0.62
N GLN A 188 10.70 11.22 0.53
CA GLN A 188 11.45 12.39 1.01
C GLN A 188 12.90 12.05 1.37
N ALA A 189 13.20 10.76 1.59
CA ALA A 189 14.57 10.31 1.78
C ALA A 189 15.42 10.44 0.49
N PHE A 190 14.79 10.33 -0.68
CA PHE A 190 15.45 10.42 -1.99
C PHE A 190 15.25 11.77 -2.69
N ASN A 191 14.06 12.37 -2.54
CA ASN A 191 13.70 13.65 -3.15
C ASN A 191 13.33 14.67 -2.07
N ARG A 192 14.27 15.56 -1.73
CA ARG A 192 14.06 16.58 -0.70
C ARG A 192 13.00 17.63 -1.07
N ASP A 193 12.72 17.79 -2.36
CA ASP A 193 11.70 18.71 -2.86
C ASP A 193 10.29 18.08 -2.86
N TYR A 194 10.18 16.77 -2.60
CA TYR A 194 8.90 16.09 -2.55
C TYR A 194 8.06 16.61 -1.38
N ARG A 195 6.83 17.02 -1.71
CA ARG A 195 5.78 17.38 -0.76
C ARG A 195 4.62 16.41 -0.93
N PRO A 196 4.27 15.65 0.12
CA PRO A 196 3.06 14.84 0.11
C PRO A 196 1.84 15.73 -0.20
N PRO A 197 0.91 15.30 -1.06
CA PRO A 197 -0.28 16.08 -1.39
C PRO A 197 -1.25 16.10 -0.20
N SER A 198 -2.05 17.17 -0.12
CA SER A 198 -3.13 17.28 0.87
C SER A 198 -4.31 16.35 0.53
N TRP A 199 -5.17 16.07 1.53
CA TRP A 199 -6.40 15.28 1.33
C TRP A 199 -7.28 15.84 0.21
N ASN A 200 -7.42 17.16 0.13
CA ASN A 200 -8.20 17.80 -0.92
C ASN A 200 -7.58 17.58 -2.32
N GLU A 201 -6.26 17.67 -2.46
CA GLU A 201 -5.58 17.39 -3.73
C GLU A 201 -5.73 15.92 -4.16
N VAL A 202 -5.63 15.00 -3.20
CA VAL A 202 -5.91 13.58 -3.44
C VAL A 202 -7.37 13.36 -3.82
N TYR A 203 -8.31 14.04 -3.15
CA TYR A 203 -9.71 14.01 -3.51
C TYR A 203 -9.95 14.54 -4.92
N LEU A 204 -9.36 15.64 -5.33
CA LEU A 204 -9.54 16.16 -6.69
C LEU A 204 -8.95 15.22 -7.76
N SER A 205 -7.88 14.50 -7.45
CA SER A 205 -7.20 13.57 -8.37
C SER A 205 -7.71 12.13 -8.32
N ALA A 206 -8.53 11.77 -7.33
CA ALA A 206 -9.05 10.43 -7.17
C ALA A 206 -9.85 10.00 -8.41
N SER A 207 -9.26 9.06 -9.14
CA SER A 207 -9.86 8.33 -10.25
C SER A 207 -10.06 6.88 -9.81
N GLY A 208 -11.14 6.24 -10.25
CA GLY A 208 -11.38 4.84 -9.96
C GLY A 208 -10.21 3.94 -10.41
N PHE A 209 -10.21 2.69 -9.94
CA PHE A 209 -9.14 1.75 -10.26
C PHE A 209 -8.92 1.53 -11.76
N LYS A 210 -7.67 1.23 -12.12
CA LYS A 210 -7.29 0.80 -13.47
C LYS A 210 -7.18 -0.73 -13.49
N GLY A 211 -7.84 -1.37 -14.45
CA GLY A 211 -7.69 -2.80 -14.71
C GLY A 211 -6.31 -3.14 -15.30
N PHE A 212 -5.90 -4.39 -15.13
CA PHE A 212 -4.74 -4.98 -15.81
C PHE A 212 -5.07 -5.51 -17.20
#